data_AF-A0A961H6E0-F1
#
_entry.id   AF-A0A961H6E0-F1
#
_cell.length_a   1.000
_cell.length_b   1.000
_cell.length_c   1.000
_cell.angle_alpha   90.00
_cell.angle_beta   90.00
_cell.angle_gamma   90.00
#
_symmetry.space_group_name_H-M   'P 1'
#
loop_
_entity.id
_entity.type
_entity.pdbx_description
1 polymer ?
#
loop_
_entity_poly.entity_id
_entity_poly.type
_entity_poly.pdbx_seq_one_letter_code
_entity_poly.pdbx_strand_id
1 'polypeptide(L)'
;NLRYRFHILDDSEHDEFPATFIFNDDPDAVDNRLYVPTVAHSLPLTTDFVRPDGTLKLTIINEVRAVPGRPDYGSLNWEDGDLQILYNVSTFEWNFFRAMLLSWVKLAALAAIGIACATFLSFPVACLLAFTIAAAGLIAPYLATSLELYGPIPASAVDWSNVGMVVTFLFESFIEGIAKLIVFVVGGFGTLRPTQALVEGRLITWGDVFWNLFRLGFLWSALSLIIGYLVMRSRELAVYSGQG
;
A
#
# COMPACT_ATOMS: atom_id res chain seq x y z
N ASN A 1 -16.90 -2.27 15.32
CA ASN A 1 -17.55 -2.45 13.99
C ASN A 1 -16.84 -3.55 13.23
N LEU A 2 -17.56 -4.58 12.82
CA LEU A 2 -17.09 -5.54 11.83
C LEU A 2 -17.32 -4.92 10.45
N ARG A 3 -16.26 -4.75 9.68
CA ARG A 3 -16.34 -4.39 8.26
C ARG A 3 -16.07 -5.63 7.45
N TYR A 4 -16.90 -5.89 6.45
CA TYR A 4 -16.74 -7.04 5.57
C TYR A 4 -17.06 -6.64 4.13
N ARG A 5 -16.35 -7.26 3.19
CA ARG A 5 -16.66 -7.27 1.77
C ARG A 5 -16.51 -8.71 1.30
N PHE A 6 -17.48 -9.20 0.57
CA PHE A 6 -17.47 -10.57 0.07
C PHE A 6 -17.61 -10.58 -1.45
N HIS A 7 -17.03 -11.60 -2.05
CA HIS A 7 -17.07 -11.92 -3.47
C HIS A 7 -17.81 -13.24 -3.64
N ILE A 8 -18.73 -13.28 -4.59
CA ILE A 8 -19.59 -14.44 -4.83
C ILE A 8 -20.14 -14.40 -6.26
N LEU A 9 -20.15 -15.57 -6.91
CA LEU A 9 -20.64 -15.76 -8.28
C LEU A 9 -19.99 -14.76 -9.26
N ASP A 10 -20.79 -13.92 -9.93
CA ASP A 10 -20.34 -12.98 -10.96
C ASP A 10 -20.04 -11.58 -10.39
N ASP A 11 -19.96 -11.42 -9.07
CA ASP A 11 -19.67 -10.15 -8.37
C ASP A 11 -20.57 -8.98 -8.80
N SER A 12 -21.83 -9.30 -9.11
CA SER A 12 -22.86 -8.35 -9.51
C SER A 12 -23.26 -7.42 -8.36
N GLU A 13 -23.11 -6.11 -8.55
CA GLU A 13 -23.53 -5.08 -7.56
C GLU A 13 -25.06 -4.90 -7.49
N HIS A 14 -25.82 -5.59 -8.34
CA HIS A 14 -27.28 -5.53 -8.37
C HIS A 14 -27.93 -6.71 -7.63
N ASP A 15 -27.14 -7.73 -7.28
CA ASP A 15 -27.63 -8.91 -6.59
C ASP A 15 -27.33 -8.81 -5.09
N GLU A 16 -28.29 -9.26 -4.29
CA GLU A 16 -28.16 -9.34 -2.84
C GLU A 16 -28.16 -10.80 -2.40
N PHE A 17 -27.20 -11.16 -1.56
CA PHE A 17 -27.06 -12.52 -1.05
C PHE A 17 -27.23 -12.55 0.48
N PRO A 18 -27.94 -13.54 1.03
CA PRO A 18 -28.10 -13.69 2.47
C PRO A 18 -26.84 -14.31 3.10
N ALA A 19 -26.33 -13.67 4.16
CA ALA A 19 -25.31 -14.20 5.05
C ALA A 19 -25.77 -14.12 6.51
N THR A 20 -25.48 -15.18 7.25
CA THR A 20 -25.75 -15.31 8.67
C THR A 20 -24.46 -15.17 9.45
N PHE A 21 -24.41 -14.22 10.38
CA PHE A 21 -23.27 -13.98 11.28
C PHE A 21 -23.61 -14.49 12.67
N ILE A 22 -22.82 -15.46 13.17
CA ILE A 22 -23.00 -16.04 14.51
C ILE A 22 -21.78 -15.65 15.36
N PHE A 23 -22.03 -15.04 16.51
CA PHE A 23 -20.99 -14.65 17.45
C PHE A 23 -20.86 -15.69 18.57
N ASN A 24 -19.64 -16.14 18.82
CA ASN A 24 -19.30 -17.10 19.88
C ASN A 24 -20.03 -18.45 19.85
N ASP A 25 -20.59 -18.83 18.70
CA ASP A 25 -21.50 -19.97 18.52
C ASP A 25 -22.75 -19.91 19.42
N ASP A 26 -23.12 -18.71 19.86
CA ASP A 26 -24.32 -18.49 20.67
C ASP A 26 -25.56 -18.46 19.75
N PRO A 27 -26.56 -19.36 19.95
CA PRO A 27 -27.78 -19.39 19.15
C PRO A 27 -28.59 -18.09 19.20
N ASP A 28 -28.42 -17.29 20.26
CA ASP A 28 -29.14 -16.03 20.44
C ASP A 28 -28.36 -14.82 19.88
N ALA A 29 -27.08 -14.99 19.57
CA ALA A 29 -26.20 -13.95 19.01
C ALA A 29 -26.03 -14.12 17.49
N VAL A 30 -27.15 -14.13 16.78
CA VAL A 30 -27.21 -14.31 15.32
C VAL A 30 -27.72 -13.03 14.66
N ASP A 31 -26.96 -12.50 13.69
CA ASP A 31 -27.39 -11.40 12.82
C ASP A 31 -27.48 -11.88 11.37
N ASN A 32 -28.67 -11.79 10.78
CA ASN A 32 -28.92 -12.16 9.39
C ASN A 32 -28.92 -10.90 8.54
N ARG A 33 -28.01 -10.82 7.57
CA ARG A 33 -27.87 -9.66 6.68
C ARG A 33 -27.86 -10.06 5.23
N LEU A 34 -28.48 -9.21 4.42
CA LEU A 34 -28.23 -9.19 2.99
C LEU A 34 -26.93 -8.42 2.75
N TYR A 35 -26.07 -8.96 1.91
CA TYR A 35 -24.87 -8.28 1.44
C TYR A 35 -24.88 -8.22 -0.08
N VAL A 36 -24.39 -7.09 -0.59
CA VAL A 36 -24.12 -6.89 -2.02
C VAL A 36 -22.64 -7.26 -2.26
N PRO A 37 -22.32 -8.12 -3.24
CA PRO A 37 -20.95 -8.45 -3.62
C PRO A 37 -20.14 -7.19 -3.94
N THR A 38 -18.82 -7.23 -3.72
CA THR A 38 -17.89 -6.12 -4.05
C THR A 38 -18.07 -4.83 -3.21
N VAL A 39 -19.22 -4.66 -2.55
CA VAL A 39 -19.53 -3.53 -1.68
C VAL A 39 -19.09 -3.83 -0.24
N ALA A 40 -18.47 -2.83 0.40
CA ALA A 40 -18.09 -2.94 1.80
C ALA A 40 -19.28 -2.61 2.71
N HIS A 41 -19.59 -3.53 3.62
CA HIS A 41 -20.65 -3.39 4.62
C HIS A 41 -20.05 -3.24 6.01
N SER A 42 -20.80 -2.61 6.91
CA SER A 42 -20.39 -2.45 8.31
C SER A 42 -21.48 -2.90 9.26
N LEU A 43 -21.10 -3.80 10.16
CA LEU A 43 -21.94 -4.29 11.24
C LEU A 43 -21.43 -3.73 12.58
N PRO A 44 -22.24 -3.00 13.35
CA PRO A 44 -21.87 -2.60 14.70
C PRO A 44 -21.73 -3.85 15.57
N LEU A 45 -20.57 -4.01 16.20
CA LEU A 45 -20.32 -5.06 17.17
C LEU A 45 -20.33 -4.45 18.56
N THR A 46 -21.18 -4.99 19.44
CA THR A 46 -21.16 -4.65 20.86
C THR A 46 -19.99 -5.35 21.54
N THR A 47 -19.40 -4.69 22.53
CA THR A 47 -18.28 -5.25 23.32
C THR A 47 -18.65 -6.53 24.07
N ASP A 48 -19.93 -6.78 24.29
CA ASP A 48 -20.45 -7.94 25.01
C ASP A 48 -20.15 -9.27 24.30
N PHE A 49 -19.92 -9.23 22.98
CA PHE A 49 -19.50 -10.41 22.22
C PHE A 49 -18.01 -10.74 22.39
N VAL A 50 -17.20 -9.83 22.95
CA VAL A 50 -15.79 -10.10 23.20
C VAL A 50 -15.67 -10.84 24.52
N ARG A 51 -15.12 -12.05 24.49
CA ARG A 51 -14.96 -12.88 25.68
C ARG A 51 -13.93 -12.26 26.64
N PRO A 52 -13.97 -12.61 27.95
CA PRO A 52 -13.01 -12.11 28.94
C PRO A 52 -11.54 -12.41 28.62
N ASP A 53 -11.28 -13.43 27.80
CA ASP A 53 -9.94 -13.79 27.30
C ASP A 53 -9.47 -12.93 26.12
N GLY A 54 -10.29 -11.96 25.67
CA GLY A 54 -10.01 -11.08 24.55
C GLY A 54 -10.27 -11.71 23.18
N THR A 55 -10.88 -12.90 23.13
CA THR A 55 -11.19 -13.58 21.87
C THR A 55 -12.63 -13.32 21.41
N LEU A 56 -12.83 -13.30 20.09
CA LEU A 56 -14.14 -13.28 19.45
C LEU A 56 -14.15 -14.39 18.40
N LYS A 57 -15.08 -15.33 18.51
CA LYS A 57 -15.32 -16.31 17.44
C LYS A 57 -16.45 -15.80 16.55
N LEU A 58 -16.16 -15.64 15.27
CA LEU A 58 -17.12 -15.25 14.25
C LEU A 58 -17.32 -16.43 13.29
N THR A 59 -18.56 -16.91 13.19
CA THR A 59 -18.94 -17.93 12.22
C THR A 59 -19.84 -17.27 11.17
N ILE A 60 -19.43 -17.34 9.90
CA ILE A 60 -20.17 -16.76 8.77
C ILE A 60 -20.74 -17.92 7.96
N ILE A 61 -22.05 -17.92 7.76
CA ILE A 61 -22.74 -18.92 6.93
C ILE A 61 -23.28 -18.19 5.71
N ASN A 62 -22.88 -18.66 4.54
CA ASN A 62 -23.49 -18.23 3.29
C ASN A 62 -24.77 -19.04 3.06
N GLU A 63 -25.91 -18.36 3.02
CA GLU A 63 -27.23 -19.01 2.88
C GLU A 63 -27.60 -19.29 1.41
N VAL A 64 -26.68 -19.03 0.48
CA VAL A 64 -26.85 -19.38 -0.93
C VAL A 64 -26.88 -20.89 -1.09
N ARG A 65 -28.00 -21.40 -1.61
CA ARG A 65 -28.17 -22.84 -1.84
C ARG A 65 -27.20 -23.33 -2.90
N ALA A 66 -26.37 -24.29 -2.51
CA ALA A 66 -25.55 -25.06 -3.44
C ALA A 66 -26.44 -25.73 -4.49
N VAL A 67 -26.02 -25.66 -5.75
CA VAL A 67 -26.72 -26.30 -6.86
C VAL A 67 -26.21 -27.74 -7.01
N PRO A 68 -27.10 -28.75 -7.11
CA PRO A 68 -26.68 -30.12 -7.36
C PRO A 68 -25.78 -30.23 -8.61
N GLY A 69 -24.57 -30.75 -8.45
CA GLY A 69 -23.59 -30.88 -9.54
C GLY A 69 -22.62 -29.70 -9.70
N ARG A 70 -22.75 -28.63 -8.91
CA ARG A 70 -21.75 -27.55 -8.80
C ARG A 70 -21.47 -27.24 -7.32
N PRO A 71 -20.53 -27.96 -6.67
CA PRO A 71 -20.22 -27.75 -5.26
C PRO A 71 -19.65 -26.35 -4.97
N ASP A 72 -19.02 -25.71 -5.96
CA ASP A 72 -18.44 -24.36 -5.83
C ASP A 72 -19.45 -23.23 -6.04
N TYR A 73 -20.70 -23.56 -6.40
CA TYR A 73 -21.75 -22.57 -6.62
C TYR A 73 -22.16 -21.94 -5.30
N GLY A 74 -21.93 -20.63 -5.17
CA GLY A 74 -22.12 -19.91 -3.91
C GLY A 74 -20.92 -20.02 -2.97
N SER A 75 -19.72 -20.31 -3.47
CA SER A 75 -18.50 -20.11 -2.68
C SER A 75 -18.35 -18.63 -2.31
N LEU A 76 -18.13 -18.38 -1.02
CA LEU A 76 -17.88 -17.04 -0.47
C LEU A 76 -16.37 -16.82 -0.41
N ASN A 77 -15.88 -15.81 -1.13
CA ASN A 77 -14.47 -15.42 -1.15
C ASN A 77 -14.31 -13.99 -0.63
N TRP A 78 -13.11 -13.64 -0.17
CA TRP A 78 -12.75 -12.28 0.23
C TRP A 78 -11.24 -12.08 0.07
N GLU A 79 -10.83 -10.83 -0.16
CA GLU A 79 -9.41 -10.48 -0.24
C GLU A 79 -8.82 -10.20 1.13
N ASP A 80 -7.49 -10.13 1.21
CA ASP A 80 -6.82 -9.71 2.44
C ASP A 80 -7.24 -8.29 2.80
N GLY A 81 -7.65 -8.11 4.05
CA GLY A 81 -8.19 -6.85 4.56
C GLY A 81 -9.65 -6.56 4.19
N ASP A 82 -10.40 -7.45 3.53
CA ASP A 82 -11.84 -7.21 3.34
C ASP A 82 -12.66 -7.53 4.60
N LEU A 83 -12.24 -8.52 5.39
CA LEU A 83 -12.85 -8.87 6.68
C LEU A 83 -12.01 -8.29 7.83
N GLN A 84 -12.52 -7.24 8.49
CA GLN A 84 -11.80 -6.53 9.55
C GLN A 84 -12.69 -6.21 10.74
N ILE A 85 -12.11 -6.27 11.94
CA ILE A 85 -12.73 -5.73 13.16
C ILE A 85 -12.09 -4.39 13.48
N LEU A 86 -12.87 -3.32 13.38
CA LEU A 86 -12.44 -1.95 13.67
C LEU A 86 -12.99 -1.50 15.02
N TYR A 87 -12.12 -0.89 15.81
CA TYR A 87 -12.47 -0.22 17.05
C TYR A 87 -12.04 1.25 16.98
N ASN A 88 -12.72 2.11 17.75
CA ASN A 88 -12.39 3.52 17.78
C ASN A 88 -11.17 3.75 18.68
N VAL A 89 -10.14 4.38 18.13
CA VAL A 89 -8.87 4.66 18.82
C VAL A 89 -8.66 6.15 19.09
N SER A 90 -9.25 7.02 18.25
CA SER A 90 -8.93 8.45 18.24
C SER A 90 -10.08 9.25 17.64
N THR A 91 -10.14 10.54 17.98
CA THR A 91 -11.03 11.48 17.30
C THR A 91 -10.58 11.74 15.86
N PHE A 92 -11.54 12.08 15.01
CA PHE A 92 -11.31 12.40 13.60
C PHE A 92 -10.34 13.58 13.42
N GLU A 93 -10.48 14.63 14.24
CA GLU A 93 -9.67 15.86 14.15
C GLU A 93 -8.18 15.58 14.29
N TRP A 94 -7.78 14.77 15.27
CA TRP A 94 -6.38 14.39 15.46
C TRP A 94 -5.86 13.51 14.32
N ASN A 95 -6.71 12.64 13.77
CA ASN A 95 -6.34 11.83 12.61
C ASN A 95 -6.19 12.68 11.34
N PHE A 96 -7.07 13.66 11.15
CA PHE A 96 -6.98 14.67 10.07
C PHE A 96 -5.69 15.48 10.16
N PHE A 97 -5.31 15.92 11.36
CA PHE A 97 -4.05 16.62 11.58
C PHE A 97 -2.83 15.78 11.17
N ARG A 98 -2.81 14.48 11.52
CA ARG A 98 -1.75 13.55 11.09
C ARG A 98 -1.71 13.36 9.58
N ALA A 99 -2.87 13.25 8.93
CA ALA A 99 -2.98 13.17 7.46
C ALA A 99 -2.42 14.44 6.79
N MET A 100 -2.71 15.61 7.35
CA MET A 100 -2.21 16.90 6.87
C MET A 100 -0.69 17.00 7.01
N LEU A 101 -0.12 16.63 8.17
CA LEU A 101 1.33 16.60 8.39
C LEU A 101 2.04 15.71 7.37
N LEU A 102 1.55 14.49 7.16
CA LEU A 102 2.10 13.58 6.15
C LEU A 102 2.07 14.19 4.74
N SER A 103 1.00 14.90 4.41
CA SER A 103 0.85 15.54 3.10
C SER A 103 1.84 16.70 2.93
N TRP A 104 2.06 17.49 3.98
CA TRP A 104 3.09 18.54 3.97
C TRP A 104 4.52 17.99 3.86
N VAL A 105 4.83 16.88 4.52
CA VAL A 105 6.14 16.23 4.38
C VAL A 105 6.40 15.82 2.94
N LYS A 106 5.41 15.26 2.25
CA LYS A 106 5.51 14.91 0.83
C LYS A 106 5.76 16.14 -0.05
N LEU A 107 5.01 17.21 0.18
CA LEU A 107 5.19 18.46 -0.57
C LEU A 107 6.55 19.11 -0.29
N ALA A 108 7.03 19.08 0.95
CA ALA A 108 8.34 19.59 1.33
C ALA A 108 9.49 18.80 0.69
N ALA A 109 9.40 17.47 0.68
CA ALA A 109 10.39 16.63 0.00
C ALA A 109 10.42 16.91 -1.52
N LEU A 110 9.25 17.04 -2.14
CA LEU A 110 9.14 17.39 -3.56
C LEU A 110 9.71 18.78 -3.86
N ALA A 111 9.41 19.77 -3.00
CA ALA A 111 9.95 21.12 -3.13
C ALA A 111 11.48 21.15 -2.98
N ALA A 112 12.04 20.41 -2.01
CA ALA A 112 13.48 20.31 -1.82
C ALA A 112 14.19 19.78 -3.07
N ILE A 113 13.64 18.72 -3.69
CA ILE A 113 14.17 18.17 -4.96
C ILE A 113 14.08 19.21 -6.08
N GLY A 114 12.93 19.89 -6.21
CA GLY A 114 12.75 20.95 -7.21
C GLY A 114 13.78 22.07 -7.07
N ILE A 115 14.02 22.53 -5.84
CA ILE A 115 15.02 23.56 -5.53
C ILE A 115 16.43 23.05 -5.85
N ALA A 116 16.76 21.82 -5.46
CA ALA A 116 18.07 21.23 -5.73
C ALA A 116 18.34 21.12 -7.24
N CYS A 117 17.38 20.61 -8.00
CA CYS A 117 17.46 20.53 -9.45
C CYS A 117 17.58 21.90 -10.09
N ALA A 118 16.88 22.92 -9.60
CA ALA A 118 16.98 24.29 -10.11
C ALA A 118 18.38 24.92 -9.95
N THR A 119 19.26 24.37 -9.11
CA THR A 119 20.64 24.87 -8.98
C THR A 119 21.54 24.53 -10.17
N PHE A 120 21.17 23.52 -10.97
CA PHE A 120 21.97 23.05 -12.11
C PHE A 120 21.17 22.77 -13.39
N LEU A 121 19.84 22.66 -13.32
CA LEU A 121 18.92 22.64 -14.47
C LEU A 121 18.33 24.03 -14.72
N SER A 122 17.88 24.29 -15.94
CA SER A 122 17.00 25.42 -16.20
C SER A 122 15.65 25.24 -15.48
N PHE A 123 15.03 26.35 -15.09
CA PHE A 123 13.77 26.34 -14.34
C PHE A 123 12.69 25.43 -14.95
N PRO A 124 12.40 25.47 -16.27
CA PRO A 124 11.40 24.58 -16.87
C PRO A 124 11.72 23.10 -16.74
N VAL A 125 12.99 22.72 -16.86
CA VAL A 125 13.42 21.32 -16.79
C VAL A 125 13.38 20.83 -15.34
N ALA A 126 13.74 21.68 -14.37
CA ALA A 126 13.62 21.35 -12.94
C ALA A 126 12.16 21.08 -12.54
N CYS A 127 11.22 21.92 -13.00
CA CYS A 127 9.79 21.71 -12.79
C CYS A 127 9.30 20.40 -13.41
N LEU A 128 9.68 20.11 -14.65
CA LEU A 128 9.29 18.87 -15.33
C LEU A 128 9.81 17.64 -14.58
N LEU A 129 11.06 17.67 -14.14
CA LEU A 129 11.66 16.58 -13.37
C LEU A 129 10.94 16.36 -12.02
N ALA A 130 10.60 17.44 -11.31
CA ALA A 130 9.83 17.33 -10.07
C ALA A 130 8.46 16.67 -10.32
N PHE A 131 7.74 17.08 -11.36
CA PHE A 131 6.47 16.43 -11.73
C PHE A 131 6.64 14.96 -12.12
N THR A 132 7.71 14.60 -12.84
CA THR A 132 8.00 13.21 -13.18
C THR A 132 8.25 12.36 -11.93
N ILE A 133 9.01 12.87 -10.95
CA ILE A 133 9.23 12.16 -9.68
C ILE A 133 7.93 12.01 -8.90
N ALA A 134 7.09 13.06 -8.86
CA ALA A 134 5.77 12.98 -8.22
C ALA A 134 4.88 11.93 -8.89
N ALA A 135 4.82 11.91 -10.22
CA ALA A 135 4.05 10.92 -10.99
C ALA A 135 4.56 9.49 -10.75
N ALA A 136 5.88 9.28 -10.76
CA ALA A 136 6.49 8.00 -10.41
C ALA A 136 6.13 7.59 -8.96
N GLY A 137 6.10 8.55 -8.04
CA GLY A 137 5.64 8.39 -6.65
C GLY A 137 4.25 7.79 -6.54
N LEU A 138 3.32 8.28 -7.36
CA LEU A 138 1.94 7.83 -7.38
C LEU A 138 1.78 6.43 -7.98
N ILE A 139 2.64 6.06 -8.94
CA ILE A 139 2.62 4.76 -9.62
C ILE A 139 3.33 3.67 -8.80
N ALA A 140 4.31 4.05 -7.97
CA ALA A 140 5.15 3.12 -7.21
C ALA A 140 4.39 2.02 -6.41
N PRO A 141 3.23 2.26 -5.78
CA PRO A 141 2.47 1.20 -5.11
C PRO A 141 1.99 0.10 -6.05
N TYR A 142 1.55 0.47 -7.27
CA TYR A 142 1.12 -0.51 -8.26
C TYR A 142 2.29 -1.37 -8.71
N LEU A 143 3.47 -0.75 -8.91
CA LEU A 143 4.69 -1.47 -9.22
C LEU A 143 5.08 -2.44 -8.08
N ALA A 144 4.90 -2.03 -6.82
CA ALA A 144 5.15 -2.90 -5.67
C ALA A 144 4.24 -4.14 -5.68
N THR A 145 2.93 -3.95 -5.88
CA THR A 145 1.98 -5.07 -6.01
C THR A 145 2.30 -5.98 -7.19
N SER A 146 2.71 -5.42 -8.34
CA SER A 146 3.14 -6.23 -9.49
C SER A 146 4.38 -7.06 -9.20
N LEU A 147 5.34 -6.55 -8.42
CA LEU A 147 6.53 -7.30 -8.01
C LEU A 147 6.21 -8.42 -7.02
N GLU A 148 5.19 -8.26 -6.17
CA GLU A 148 4.72 -9.31 -5.26
C GLU A 148 4.05 -10.47 -6.02
N LEU A 149 3.31 -10.14 -7.08
CA LEU A 149 2.64 -11.13 -7.94
C LEU A 149 3.60 -11.81 -8.93
N TYR A 150 4.68 -11.12 -9.34
CA TYR A 150 5.64 -11.58 -10.33
C TYR A 150 7.07 -11.44 -9.81
N GLY A 151 7.59 -12.52 -9.23
CA GLY A 151 8.97 -12.63 -8.75
C GLY A 151 9.81 -13.62 -9.59
N PRO A 152 11.15 -13.48 -9.58
CA PRO A 152 12.04 -14.42 -10.24
C PRO A 152 11.88 -15.83 -9.70
N ILE A 153 12.28 -16.81 -10.51
CA ILE A 153 12.32 -18.21 -10.11
C ILE A 153 13.13 -18.33 -8.80
N PRO A 154 12.62 -18.99 -7.74
CA PRO A 154 13.33 -19.07 -6.47
C PRO A 154 14.68 -19.79 -6.67
N ALA A 155 15.73 -19.29 -6.02
CA ALA A 155 17.10 -19.80 -6.18
C ALA A 155 17.25 -21.31 -5.87
N SER A 156 16.32 -21.88 -5.11
CA SER A 156 16.24 -23.32 -4.81
C SER A 156 15.71 -24.19 -5.96
N ALA A 157 15.02 -23.58 -6.93
CA ALA A 157 14.50 -24.25 -8.12
C ALA A 157 15.40 -24.05 -9.36
N VAL A 158 16.49 -23.30 -9.23
CA VAL A 158 17.45 -23.06 -10.31
C VAL A 158 18.40 -24.24 -10.40
N ASP A 159 18.38 -24.92 -11.56
CA ASP A 159 19.41 -25.88 -11.91
C ASP A 159 20.69 -25.13 -12.34
N TRP A 160 21.66 -25.09 -11.44
CA TRP A 160 22.95 -24.43 -11.64
C TRP A 160 23.81 -25.07 -12.75
N SER A 161 23.45 -26.26 -13.22
CA SER A 161 24.11 -26.90 -14.37
C SER A 161 23.57 -26.41 -15.72
N ASN A 162 22.36 -25.80 -15.73
CA ASN A 162 21.75 -25.26 -16.93
C ASN A 162 22.06 -23.77 -17.09
N VAL A 163 23.02 -23.47 -17.98
CA VAL A 163 23.48 -22.10 -18.26
C VAL A 163 22.33 -21.17 -18.67
N GLY A 164 21.34 -21.66 -19.42
CA GLY A 164 20.19 -20.84 -19.83
C GLY A 164 19.33 -20.41 -18.65
N MET A 165 19.08 -21.31 -17.70
CA MET A 165 18.30 -21.03 -16.50
C MET A 165 19.03 -20.06 -15.55
N VAL A 166 20.36 -20.21 -15.41
CA VAL A 166 21.19 -19.31 -14.60
C VAL A 166 21.18 -17.88 -15.17
N VAL A 167 21.28 -17.73 -16.49
CA VAL A 167 21.24 -16.39 -17.13
C VAL A 167 19.88 -15.72 -16.92
N THR A 168 18.78 -16.45 -17.10
CA THR A 168 17.43 -15.93 -16.84
C THR A 168 17.26 -15.51 -15.39
N PHE A 169 17.68 -16.36 -14.43
CA PHE A 169 17.63 -16.03 -13.00
C PHE A 169 18.39 -14.76 -12.66
N LEU A 170 19.62 -14.61 -13.18
CA LEU A 170 20.44 -13.42 -12.92
C LEU A 170 19.79 -12.15 -13.50
N PHE A 171 19.25 -12.23 -14.70
CA PHE A 171 18.60 -11.10 -15.36
C PHE A 171 17.31 -10.68 -14.65
N GLU A 172 16.44 -11.63 -14.32
CA GLU A 172 15.20 -11.37 -13.58
C GLU A 172 15.49 -10.82 -12.18
N SER A 173 16.44 -11.41 -11.45
CA SER A 173 16.86 -10.93 -10.13
C SER A 173 17.44 -9.51 -10.18
N PHE A 174 18.17 -9.18 -11.24
CA PHE A 174 18.71 -7.84 -11.44
C PHE A 174 17.61 -6.81 -11.70
N ILE A 175 16.66 -7.13 -12.59
CA ILE A 175 15.51 -6.25 -12.87
C ILE A 175 14.66 -6.07 -11.62
N GLU A 176 14.36 -7.15 -10.92
CA GLU A 176 13.59 -7.11 -9.67
C GLU A 176 14.32 -6.26 -8.62
N GLY A 177 15.64 -6.39 -8.51
CA GLY A 177 16.47 -5.56 -7.63
C GLY A 177 16.37 -4.06 -7.95
N ILE A 178 16.45 -3.69 -9.23
CA ILE A 178 16.25 -2.29 -9.67
C ILE A 178 14.83 -1.82 -9.36
N ALA A 179 13.81 -2.64 -9.67
CA ALA A 179 12.42 -2.29 -9.45
C ALA A 179 12.12 -2.09 -7.95
N LYS A 180 12.63 -2.97 -7.08
CA LYS A 180 12.57 -2.82 -5.62
C LYS A 180 13.28 -1.56 -5.13
N LEU A 181 14.42 -1.20 -5.73
CA LEU A 181 15.12 0.03 -5.41
C LEU A 181 14.31 1.26 -5.81
N ILE A 182 13.69 1.26 -6.99
CA ILE A 182 12.78 2.34 -7.43
C ILE A 182 11.59 2.46 -6.48
N VAL A 183 10.93 1.34 -6.16
CA VAL A 183 9.83 1.30 -5.17
C VAL A 183 10.31 1.76 -3.80
N PHE A 184 11.53 1.46 -3.39
CA PHE A 184 12.07 1.91 -2.12
C PHE A 184 12.27 3.43 -2.08
N VAL A 185 12.92 4.00 -3.10
CA VAL A 185 13.22 5.43 -3.19
C VAL A 185 11.94 6.25 -3.37
N VAL A 186 11.10 5.83 -4.32
CA VAL A 186 9.94 6.59 -4.80
C VAL A 186 8.64 6.20 -4.07
N GLY A 187 8.54 4.97 -3.58
CA GLY A 187 7.35 4.46 -2.89
C GLY A 187 7.05 5.16 -1.58
N GLY A 188 7.99 5.89 -0.97
CA GLY A 188 7.66 6.78 0.15
C GLY A 188 6.54 7.77 -0.19
N PHE A 189 6.45 8.23 -1.45
CA PHE A 189 5.40 9.15 -1.89
C PHE A 189 4.03 8.46 -2.05
N GLY A 190 4.00 7.19 -2.44
CA GLY A 190 2.76 6.47 -2.79
C GLY A 190 2.22 5.50 -1.74
N THR A 191 3.09 4.93 -0.89
CA THR A 191 2.74 3.81 0.02
C THR A 191 1.76 4.21 1.11
N LEU A 192 1.86 5.44 1.63
CA LEU A 192 0.84 5.99 2.51
C LEU A 192 -0.09 6.87 1.71
N ARG A 193 -1.36 6.47 1.67
CA ARG A 193 -2.44 7.26 1.08
C ARG A 193 -3.22 7.91 2.24
N PRO A 194 -2.70 9.00 2.85
CA PRO A 194 -3.31 9.61 4.04
C PRO A 194 -4.76 10.05 3.78
N THR A 195 -5.04 10.52 2.56
CA THR A 195 -6.39 10.86 2.13
C THR A 195 -7.30 9.64 2.11
N GLN A 196 -6.85 8.53 1.53
CA GLN A 196 -7.63 7.29 1.47
C GLN A 196 -7.86 6.72 2.89
N ALA A 197 -6.82 6.69 3.72
CA ALA A 197 -6.92 6.26 5.12
C ALA A 197 -7.94 7.13 5.89
N LEU A 198 -7.94 8.44 5.68
CA LEU A 198 -8.90 9.35 6.31
C LEU A 198 -10.33 9.12 5.83
N VAL A 199 -10.55 8.97 4.51
CA VAL A 199 -11.87 8.68 3.92
C VAL A 199 -12.43 7.36 4.42
N GLU A 200 -11.57 6.36 4.58
CA GLU A 200 -11.94 5.03 5.09
C GLU A 200 -12.03 4.97 6.63
N GLY A 201 -11.79 6.08 7.33
CA GLY A 201 -11.80 6.14 8.79
C GLY A 201 -10.68 5.35 9.46
N ARG A 202 -9.60 5.04 8.74
CA ARG A 202 -8.44 4.31 9.25
C ARG A 202 -7.52 5.21 10.07
N LEU A 203 -6.99 4.66 11.15
CA LEU A 203 -6.04 5.34 12.02
C LEU A 203 -4.70 5.53 11.30
N ILE A 204 -4.23 6.76 11.26
CA ILE A 204 -2.85 7.08 10.93
C ILE A 204 -2.09 7.13 12.25
N THR A 205 -1.14 6.22 12.45
CA THR A 205 -0.38 6.17 13.70
C THR A 205 0.70 7.25 13.71
N TRP A 206 1.08 7.72 14.91
CA TRP A 206 2.24 8.61 15.02
C TRP A 206 3.54 7.94 14.54
N GLY A 207 3.65 6.61 14.71
CA GLY A 207 4.74 5.83 14.16
C GLY A 207 4.86 6.00 12.65
N ASP A 208 3.74 5.92 11.92
CA ASP A 208 3.72 6.17 10.47
C ASP A 208 4.17 7.60 10.15
N VAL A 209 3.70 8.60 10.90
CA VAL A 209 4.11 9.99 10.70
C VAL A 209 5.62 10.15 10.86
N PHE A 210 6.21 9.67 11.95
CA PHE A 210 7.64 9.79 12.21
C PHE A 210 8.48 8.97 11.24
N TRP A 211 8.07 7.73 10.95
CA TRP A 211 8.77 6.88 10.00
C TRP A 211 8.83 7.51 8.62
N ASN A 212 7.75 8.17 8.19
CA ASN A 212 7.70 8.83 6.89
C ASN A 212 8.38 10.18 6.87
N LEU A 213 8.34 10.93 7.96
CA LEU A 213 9.17 12.11 8.12
C LEU A 213 10.65 11.75 7.95
N PHE A 214 11.09 10.64 8.54
CA PHE A 214 12.45 10.17 8.39
C PHE A 214 12.72 9.65 6.97
N ARG A 215 11.91 8.70 6.48
CA ARG A 215 12.11 8.08 5.16
C ARG A 215 11.98 9.08 4.01
N LEU A 216 11.05 10.02 4.05
CA LEU A 216 10.89 11.01 2.99
C LEU A 216 11.79 12.22 3.23
N GLY A 217 11.72 12.80 4.43
CA GLY A 217 12.47 14.01 4.74
C GLY A 217 13.97 13.78 4.72
N PHE A 218 14.48 12.81 5.47
CA PHE A 218 15.92 12.58 5.58
C PHE A 218 16.50 11.96 4.31
N LEU A 219 15.87 10.91 3.75
CA LEU A 219 16.40 10.24 2.56
C LEU A 219 16.48 11.19 1.36
N TRP A 220 15.41 11.93 1.06
CA TRP A 220 15.40 12.82 -0.11
C TRP A 220 16.23 14.08 0.12
N SER A 221 16.29 14.60 1.35
CA SER A 221 17.18 15.73 1.66
C SER A 221 18.65 15.32 1.57
N ALA A 222 19.01 14.12 2.05
CA ALA A 222 20.36 13.58 1.89
C ALA A 222 20.69 13.32 0.42
N LEU A 223 19.77 12.74 -0.35
CA LEU A 223 19.94 12.50 -1.78
C LEU A 223 20.12 13.81 -2.56
N SER A 224 19.30 14.80 -2.26
CA SER A 224 19.43 16.17 -2.79
C SER A 224 20.80 16.77 -2.48
N LEU A 225 21.27 16.65 -1.24
CA LEU A 225 22.57 17.16 -0.81
C LEU A 225 23.72 16.46 -1.53
N ILE A 226 23.65 15.13 -1.67
CA ILE A 226 24.66 14.34 -2.40
C ILE A 226 24.70 14.76 -3.87
N ILE A 227 23.55 14.89 -4.53
CA ILE A 227 23.48 15.32 -5.93
C ILE A 227 24.06 16.73 -6.08
N GLY A 228 23.64 17.66 -5.23
CA GLY A 228 24.17 19.03 -5.23
C GLY A 228 25.69 19.07 -5.04
N TYR A 229 26.20 18.29 -4.07
CA TYR A 229 27.63 18.16 -3.81
C TYR A 229 28.40 17.62 -5.01
N LEU A 230 27.92 16.53 -5.64
CA LEU A 230 28.59 15.93 -6.79
C LEU A 230 28.63 16.89 -7.98
N VAL A 231 27.53 17.58 -8.27
CA VAL A 231 27.45 18.56 -9.36
C VAL A 231 28.43 19.71 -9.13
N MET A 232 28.50 20.26 -7.91
CA MET A 232 29.45 21.33 -7.59
C MET A 232 30.90 20.86 -7.66
N ARG A 233 31.22 19.67 -7.15
CA ARG A 233 32.56 19.08 -7.23
C ARG A 233 33.02 18.87 -8.68
N SER A 234 32.14 18.42 -9.57
CA SER A 234 32.45 18.27 -10.98
C SER A 234 32.76 19.61 -11.66
N ARG A 235 32.12 20.71 -11.21
CA ARG A 235 32.44 22.06 -11.71
C ARG A 235 33.80 22.54 -11.25
N GLU A 236 34.20 22.25 -10.01
CA GLU A 236 35.55 22.59 -9.51
C GLU A 236 36.65 21.91 -10.32
N LEU A 237 36.46 20.64 -10.68
CA LEU A 237 37.43 19.89 -11.50
C LEU A 237 37.56 20.43 -12.93
N ALA A 238 36.46 20.83 -13.56
CA ALA A 238 36.47 21.39 -14.91
C ALA A 238 37.15 22.78 -14.99
N VAL A 239 37.02 23.59 -13.94
CA VAL A 239 37.73 24.88 -13.85
C VAL A 239 39.24 24.68 -13.65
N TYR A 240 39.64 23.62 -12.93
CA TYR A 240 41.05 23.33 -12.67
C TYR A 240 41.78 22.68 -13.87
N SER A 241 41.09 21.91 -14.72
CA SER A 241 41.71 21.29 -15.90
C SER A 241 41.75 22.18 -17.16
N GLY A 242 41.22 23.40 -17.09
CA GLY A 242 41.22 24.39 -18.18
C GLY A 242 42.41 25.33 -18.21
N GLN A 243 43.35 25.22 -17.27
CA GLN A 243 44.61 25.98 -17.25
C GLN A 243 45.79 25.02 -17.38
N GLY A 244 46.09 24.64 -18.62
CA GLY A 244 47.24 23.82 -19.02
C GLY A 244 47.48 23.96 -20.51
#